data_AF-A0A0U2YL82-F1
#
_entry.id   AF-A0A0U2YL82-F1
#
_cell.length_a   1.000
_cell.length_b   1.000
_cell.length_c   1.000
_cell.angle_alpha   90.00
_cell.angle_beta   90.00
_cell.angle_gamma   90.00
#
_symmetry.space_group_name_H-M   'P 1'
#
loop_
_entity.id
_entity.type
_entity.pdbx_description
1 polymer ?
#
loop_
_entity_poly.entity_id
_entity_poly.type
_entity_poly.pdbx_seq_one_letter_code
_entity_poly.pdbx_strand_id
1 'polypeptide(L)'
;MLFVVITYVLFLLGSLPLTALVIAFGRRRVTFYVWELAAFLMPYITWYMGDHVVYRAKTLGNMSEAVIVGLGVPVAALIRVVFGRKRAKLVAITLISLLFAHGLLVYLLTPSLPE
;
A
#
# COMPACT_ATOMS: atom_id res chain seq x y z
N MET A 1 9.32 -8.71 -17.44
CA MET A 1 9.85 -7.69 -16.50
C MET A 1 9.24 -6.30 -16.69
N LEU A 2 9.46 -5.60 -17.82
CA LEU A 2 8.94 -4.23 -18.03
C LEU A 2 7.41 -4.13 -17.82
N PHE A 3 6.67 -5.14 -18.28
CA PHE A 3 5.21 -5.20 -18.16
C PHE A 3 4.70 -5.29 -16.71
N VAL A 4 5.42 -6.02 -15.83
CA VAL A 4 5.10 -6.11 -14.39
C VAL A 4 5.30 -4.75 -13.74
N VAL A 5 6.40 -4.07 -14.04
CA VAL A 5 6.69 -2.72 -13.53
C VAL A 5 5.65 -1.70 -13.99
N ILE A 6 5.30 -1.69 -15.29
CA ILE A 6 4.26 -0.80 -15.84
C ILE A 6 2.93 -1.03 -15.12
N THR A 7 2.54 -2.28 -14.94
CA THR A 7 1.30 -2.64 -14.25
C THR A 7 1.28 -2.15 -12.81
N TYR A 8 2.40 -2.27 -12.10
CA TYR A 8 2.55 -1.74 -10.75
C TYR A 8 2.43 -0.22 -10.68
N VAL A 9 3.05 0.48 -11.63
CA VAL A 9 2.91 1.93 -11.75
C VAL A 9 1.45 2.30 -11.99
N LEU A 10 0.73 1.58 -12.85
CA LEU A 10 -0.70 1.83 -13.10
C LEU A 10 -1.55 1.63 -11.84
N PHE A 11 -1.28 0.59 -11.03
CA PHE A 11 -2.04 0.37 -9.78
C PHE A 11 -1.66 1.35 -8.67
N LEU A 12 -0.40 1.77 -8.59
CA LEU A 12 0.00 2.91 -7.76
C LEU A 12 -0.76 4.18 -8.18
N LEU A 13 -0.79 4.47 -9.48
CA LEU A 13 -1.55 5.60 -10.04
C LEU A 13 -3.06 5.46 -9.83
N GLY A 14 -3.60 4.25 -9.68
CA GLY A 14 -5.01 4.01 -9.36
C GLY A 14 -5.34 4.23 -7.88
N SER A 15 -4.45 3.85 -6.96
CA SER A 15 -4.68 4.03 -5.51
C SER A 15 -4.42 5.47 -5.04
N LEU A 16 -3.52 6.19 -5.71
CA LEU A 16 -3.15 7.56 -5.36
C LEU A 16 -4.35 8.53 -5.39
N PRO A 17 -5.22 8.57 -6.43
CA PRO A 17 -6.41 9.41 -6.46
C PRO A 17 -7.36 9.12 -5.31
N LEU A 18 -7.64 7.83 -5.04
CA LEU A 18 -8.50 7.43 -3.93
C LEU A 18 -7.92 7.88 -2.59
N THR A 19 -6.63 7.66 -2.39
CA THR A 19 -5.92 8.08 -1.17
C THR A 19 -5.91 9.60 -1.04
N ALA A 20 -5.67 10.32 -2.14
CA ALA A 20 -5.68 11.78 -2.19
C ALA A 20 -7.05 12.36 -1.84
N LEU A 21 -8.14 11.76 -2.33
CA LEU A 21 -9.50 12.13 -1.94
C LEU A 21 -9.70 11.97 -0.43
N VAL A 22 -9.32 10.81 0.12
CA VAL A 22 -9.43 10.54 1.56
C VAL A 22 -8.63 11.55 2.39
N ILE A 23 -7.39 11.86 2.00
CA ILE A 23 -6.56 12.86 2.68
C ILE A 23 -7.19 14.26 2.56
N ALA A 24 -7.63 14.66 1.36
CA ALA A 24 -8.17 15.99 1.09
C ALA A 24 -9.45 16.28 1.89
N PHE A 25 -10.33 15.30 2.05
CA PHE A 25 -11.52 15.42 2.90
C PHE A 25 -11.21 15.19 4.38
N GLY A 26 -10.23 14.32 4.67
CA GLY A 26 -9.81 13.96 6.03
C GLY A 26 -8.98 15.02 6.75
N ARG A 27 -8.31 15.93 6.03
CA ARG A 27 -7.42 16.97 6.59
C ARG A 27 -8.11 17.92 7.59
N ARG A 28 -9.45 18.03 7.51
CA ARG A 28 -10.24 18.82 8.47
C ARG A 28 -10.40 18.11 9.82
N ARG A 29 -10.23 16.79 9.87
CA ARG A 29 -10.36 15.96 11.09
C ARG A 29 -9.02 15.60 11.72
N VAL A 30 -7.99 15.40 10.89
CA VAL A 30 -6.69 14.86 11.29
C VAL A 30 -5.59 15.49 10.46
N THR A 31 -4.49 15.88 11.11
CA THR A 31 -3.26 16.30 10.42
C THR A 31 -2.47 15.07 9.99
N PHE A 32 -2.09 15.05 8.70
CA PHE A 32 -1.17 14.07 8.14
C PHE A 32 0.26 14.61 8.18
N TYR A 33 1.18 13.83 8.72
CA TYR A 33 2.60 14.14 8.66
C TYR A 33 3.22 13.64 7.35
N VAL A 34 4.25 14.34 6.86
CA VAL A 34 4.95 13.97 5.62
C VAL A 34 5.46 12.53 5.63
N TRP A 35 5.93 12.05 6.79
CA TRP A 35 6.39 10.67 6.93
C TRP A 35 5.26 9.63 6.89
N GLU A 36 4.03 9.98 7.31
CA GLU A 36 2.85 9.11 7.15
C GLU A 36 2.49 8.97 5.67
N LEU A 37 2.56 10.08 4.93
CA LEU A 37 2.32 10.08 3.49
C LEU A 37 3.37 9.27 2.73
N ALA A 38 4.65 9.39 3.11
CA ALA A 38 5.72 8.57 2.54
C ALA A 38 5.49 7.07 2.82
N ALA A 39 4.94 6.72 3.99
CA ALA A 39 4.68 5.35 4.36
C ALA A 39 3.59 4.66 3.51
N PHE A 40 2.75 5.41 2.79
CA PHE A 40 1.80 4.86 1.83
C PHE A 40 2.45 4.20 0.62
N LEU A 41 3.73 4.50 0.35
CA LEU A 41 4.51 3.83 -0.68
C LEU A 41 5.08 2.48 -0.19
N MET A 42 5.08 2.22 1.12
CA MET A 42 5.77 1.06 1.69
C MET A 42 5.20 -0.29 1.27
N PRO A 43 3.88 -0.52 1.19
CA PRO A 43 3.35 -1.80 0.70
C PRO A 43 3.88 -2.16 -0.69
N TYR A 44 4.01 -1.16 -1.56
CA TYR A 44 4.53 -1.31 -2.92
C TYR A 44 6.03 -1.61 -2.91
N ILE A 45 6.80 -0.89 -2.10
CA ILE A 45 8.25 -1.12 -1.97
C ILE A 45 8.51 -2.52 -1.42
N THR A 46 7.81 -2.92 -0.36
CA THR A 46 7.99 -4.25 0.26
C THR A 46 7.66 -5.37 -0.72
N TRP A 47 6.55 -5.26 -1.45
CA TRP A 47 6.20 -6.25 -2.46
C TRP A 47 7.22 -6.28 -3.60
N TYR A 48 7.63 -5.11 -4.12
CA TYR A 48 8.62 -5.00 -5.20
C TYR A 48 9.97 -5.61 -4.79
N MET A 49 10.41 -5.37 -3.55
CA MET A 49 11.62 -5.97 -3.02
C MET A 49 11.48 -7.49 -2.88
N GLY A 50 10.33 -7.99 -2.42
CA GLY A 50 10.04 -9.43 -2.38
C GLY A 50 10.20 -10.07 -3.76
N ASP A 51 9.63 -9.45 -4.78
CA ASP A 51 9.72 -9.95 -6.16
C ASP A 51 11.13 -9.84 -6.74
N HIS A 52 11.77 -8.66 -6.70
CA HIS A 52 12.99 -8.42 -7.48
C HIS A 52 14.29 -8.78 -6.75
N VAL A 53 14.27 -8.74 -5.41
CA VAL A 53 15.47 -8.91 -4.59
C VAL A 53 15.50 -10.29 -3.93
N VAL A 54 14.36 -10.80 -3.45
CA VAL A 54 14.37 -11.97 -2.57
C VAL A 54 14.03 -13.26 -3.29
N TYR A 55 12.88 -13.36 -3.97
CA TYR A 55 12.41 -14.66 -4.48
C TYR A 55 12.25 -14.77 -6.00
N ARG A 56 12.18 -13.64 -6.76
CA ARG A 56 12.12 -13.61 -8.25
C ARG A 56 11.12 -14.59 -8.86
N ALA A 57 9.91 -14.62 -8.32
CA ALA A 57 8.96 -15.69 -8.59
C ALA A 57 7.62 -15.24 -9.17
N LYS A 58 7.28 -13.94 -9.20
CA LYS A 58 5.93 -13.51 -9.61
C LYS A 58 5.83 -13.32 -11.12
N THR A 59 4.71 -13.77 -11.69
CA THR A 59 4.41 -13.67 -13.12
C THR A 59 3.28 -12.67 -13.37
N LEU A 60 2.85 -12.53 -14.63
CA LEU A 60 1.67 -11.74 -14.98
C LEU A 60 0.38 -12.31 -14.38
N GLY A 61 0.31 -13.61 -14.06
CA GLY A 61 -0.85 -14.18 -13.37
C GLY A 61 -1.09 -13.54 -12.00
N ASN A 62 -0.04 -13.00 -11.37
CA ASN A 62 -0.08 -12.39 -10.05
C ASN A 62 -0.50 -10.90 -10.05
N MET A 63 -1.01 -10.37 -11.17
CA MET A 63 -1.41 -8.95 -11.29
C MET A 63 -2.46 -8.50 -10.27
N SER A 64 -3.34 -9.41 -9.81
CA SER A 64 -4.34 -9.10 -8.79
C SER A 64 -3.72 -8.74 -7.44
N GLU A 65 -2.49 -9.18 -7.15
CA GLU A 65 -1.78 -8.82 -5.92
C GLU A 65 -1.52 -7.31 -5.84
N ALA A 66 -1.17 -6.68 -6.96
CA ALA A 66 -0.93 -5.25 -7.04
C ALA A 66 -2.16 -4.42 -6.65
N VAL A 67 -3.35 -4.90 -7.04
CA VAL A 67 -4.65 -4.31 -6.65
C VAL A 67 -4.84 -4.42 -5.14
N ILE A 68 -4.65 -5.62 -4.59
CA ILE A 68 -4.86 -5.89 -3.16
C ILE A 68 -3.89 -5.07 -2.31
N VAL A 69 -2.61 -5.00 -2.70
CA VAL A 69 -1.60 -4.16 -2.06
C VAL A 69 -2.02 -2.69 -2.11
N GLY A 70 -2.47 -2.22 -3.27
CA GLY A 70 -2.83 -0.82 -3.47
C GLY A 70 -4.09 -0.37 -2.74
N LEU A 71 -5.09 -1.24 -2.59
CA LEU A 71 -6.31 -0.94 -1.83
C LEU A 71 -6.05 -0.79 -0.32
N GLY A 72 -4.96 -1.39 0.19
CA GLY A 72 -4.57 -1.23 1.59
C GLY A 72 -4.30 0.23 1.98
N VAL A 73 -3.79 1.04 1.05
CA VAL A 73 -3.41 2.44 1.27
C VAL A 73 -4.62 3.36 1.55
N PRO A 74 -5.64 3.48 0.68
CA PRO A 74 -6.80 4.30 0.96
C PRO A 74 -7.58 3.80 2.18
N VAL A 75 -7.60 2.49 2.44
CA VAL A 75 -8.18 1.92 3.66
C VAL A 75 -7.43 2.40 4.91
N ALA A 76 -6.10 2.36 4.91
CA ALA A 76 -5.30 2.88 6.02
C ALA A 76 -5.52 4.38 6.21
N ALA A 77 -5.59 5.16 5.13
CA ALA A 77 -5.92 6.59 5.19
C ALA A 77 -7.31 6.83 5.81
N LEU A 78 -8.32 6.03 5.46
CA LEU A 78 -9.66 6.11 6.05
C LEU A 78 -9.63 5.80 7.55
N ILE A 79 -8.97 4.71 7.96
CA ILE A 79 -8.82 4.35 9.38
C ILE A 79 -8.12 5.48 10.14
N ARG A 80 -7.08 6.11 9.55
CA ARG A 80 -6.39 7.25 10.14
C ARG A 80 -7.35 8.43 10.35
N VAL A 81 -8.24 8.72 9.41
CA VAL A 81 -9.24 9.79 9.53
C VAL A 81 -10.28 9.48 10.61
N VAL A 82 -10.73 8.23 10.72
CA VAL A 82 -11.77 7.81 11.68
C VAL A 82 -11.23 7.80 13.12
N PHE A 83 -10.06 7.20 13.35
CA PHE A 83 -9.53 6.93 14.70
C PHE A 83 -8.43 7.90 15.14
N GLY A 84 -7.88 8.69 14.22
CA GLY A 84 -6.69 9.50 14.43
C GLY A 84 -6.82 10.72 15.33
N ARG A 85 -8.04 11.08 15.77
CA ARG A 85 -8.28 12.32 16.54
C ARG A 85 -7.75 12.26 17.97
N LYS A 86 -7.87 11.11 18.65
CA LYS A 86 -7.50 10.97 20.08
C LYS A 86 -6.08 10.43 20.29
N ARG A 87 -5.59 9.58 19.38
CA ARG A 87 -4.28 8.89 19.51
C ARG A 87 -3.49 8.93 18.20
N ALA A 88 -3.31 10.14 17.65
CA ALA A 88 -2.74 10.36 16.31
C ALA A 88 -1.45 9.58 16.05
N LYS A 89 -0.44 9.72 16.91
CA LYS A 89 0.87 9.04 16.73
C LYS A 89 0.78 7.51 16.80
N LEU A 90 0.02 6.97 17.78
CA LEU A 90 -0.10 5.52 17.94
C LEU A 90 -0.83 4.91 16.73
N VAL A 91 -1.95 5.51 16.33
CA VAL A 91 -2.72 5.07 15.16
C VAL A 91 -1.87 5.12 13.89
N ALA A 92 -1.07 6.17 13.73
CA ALA A 92 -0.14 6.32 12.61
C ALA A 92 0.89 5.18 12.56
N ILE A 93 1.60 4.94 13.67
CA ILE A 93 2.62 3.89 13.76
C ILE A 93 1.99 2.52 13.49
N THR A 94 0.86 2.23 14.12
CA THR A 94 0.14 0.97 13.90
C THR A 94 -0.26 0.79 12.43
N LEU A 95 -0.82 1.81 11.80
CA LEU A 95 -1.22 1.73 10.39
C LEU A 95 -0.04 1.53 9.45
N ILE A 96 1.09 2.17 9.73
CA ILE A 96 2.30 1.99 8.94
C ILE A 96 2.82 0.56 9.08
N SER A 97 2.96 0.06 10.31
CA SER A 97 3.37 -1.33 10.55
C SER A 97 2.44 -2.33 9.85
N LEU A 98 1.13 -2.07 9.86
CA LEU A 98 0.15 -2.90 9.15
C LEU A 98 0.28 -2.81 7.63
N LEU A 99 0.58 -1.64 7.06
CA LEU A 99 0.82 -1.46 5.63
C LEU A 99 2.05 -2.22 5.14
N PHE A 100 3.15 -2.21 5.93
CA PHE A 100 4.31 -3.05 5.66
C PHE A 100 3.96 -4.54 5.71
N ALA A 101 3.30 -4.97 6.79
CA ALA A 101 2.87 -6.35 6.94
C ALA A 101 1.94 -6.78 5.81
N HIS A 102 1.04 -5.91 5.35
CA HIS A 102 0.12 -6.17 4.24
C HIS A 102 0.87 -6.47 2.94
N GLY A 103 1.83 -5.62 2.55
CA GLY A 103 2.63 -5.84 1.36
C GLY A 103 3.40 -7.16 1.40
N LEU A 104 3.99 -7.49 2.55
CA LEU A 104 4.71 -8.76 2.76
C LEU A 104 3.78 -9.98 2.76
N LEU A 105 2.65 -9.90 3.46
CA LEU A 105 1.70 -11.01 3.56
C LEU A 105 1.06 -11.32 2.22
N VAL A 106 0.66 -10.31 1.44
CA VAL A 106 0.14 -10.53 0.08
C VAL A 106 1.19 -11.25 -0.78
N TYR A 107 2.46 -10.85 -0.66
CA TYR A 107 3.55 -11.50 -1.38
C TYR A 107 3.70 -12.98 -0.99
N LEU A 108 3.79 -13.27 0.32
CA LEU A 108 4.07 -14.62 0.84
C LEU A 108 2.89 -15.58 0.72
N LEU A 109 1.66 -15.08 0.88
CA LEU A 109 0.46 -15.91 0.91
C LEU A 109 -0.14 -16.17 -0.47
N THR A 110 0.26 -15.41 -1.49
CA THR A 110 -0.21 -15.63 -2.85
C THR A 110 0.82 -16.47 -3.60
N PRO A 111 0.49 -17.70 -4.04
CA PRO A 111 1.43 -18.51 -4.80
C PRO A 111 1.72 -17.87 -6.17
N SER A 112 2.91 -18.09 -6.70
CA SER A 112 3.23 -17.72 -8.08
C SER A 112 2.33 -18.49 -9.04
N LEU A 113 1.64 -17.75 -9.91
CA LEU A 113 0.75 -18.33 -10.90
C LEU A 113 1.54 -18.58 -12.20
N PRO A 114 1.17 -19.61 -12.99
CA PRO A 114 1.74 -19.80 -14.32
C PRO A 114 1.35 -18.66 -15.27
N GLU A 115 2.12 -18.49 -16.35
CA GLU A 115 1.84 -17.52 -17.43
C GLU A 115 0.66 -17.95 -18.32
#